data_AF-A0AAJ2BN63-F1
#
_entry.id   AF-A0AAJ2BN63-F1
#
_cell.length_a   1.000
_cell.length_b   1.000
_cell.length_c   1.000
_cell.angle_alpha   90.00
_cell.angle_beta   90.00
_cell.angle_gamma   90.00
#
_symmetry.space_group_name_H-M   'P 1'
#
loop_
_entity.id
_entity.type
_entity.pdbx_description
1 polymer ?
#
loop_
_entity_poly.entity_id
_entity_poly.type
_entity_poly.pdbx_seq_one_letter_code
_entity_poly.pdbx_strand_id
1 'polypeptide(L)'
;MLADDAAALLLRHPWPGNVRELRNAMQRAATLAQGERIVAADLAFLQADAPEALVIDANWPEETLAEATARLERLLIERALQRSGGNRAEAARRLGIHRQLLYTKLSRLGLGVGEDDSPS
;
A
#
# COMPACT_ATOMS: atom_id res chain seq x y z
N MET A 1 4.17 22.51 23.43
CA MET A 1 5.38 21.77 23.84
C MET A 1 5.29 20.32 23.37
N LEU A 2 6.41 19.65 23.14
CA LEU A 2 6.44 18.22 22.82
C LEU A 2 6.87 17.44 24.08
N ALA A 3 6.21 16.34 24.39
CA ALA A 3 6.64 15.42 25.44
C ALA A 3 7.76 14.48 24.94
N ASP A 4 8.58 13.97 25.86
CA ASP A 4 9.76 13.17 25.49
C ASP A 4 9.39 11.84 24.81
N ASP A 5 8.27 11.25 25.20
CA ASP A 5 7.70 10.05 24.58
C ASP A 5 7.21 10.30 23.15
N ALA A 6 6.58 11.46 22.92
CA ALA A 6 6.18 11.92 21.60
C ALA A 6 7.39 12.20 20.71
N ALA A 7 8.44 12.83 21.25
CA ALA A 7 9.69 13.07 20.55
C ALA A 7 10.37 11.75 20.13
N ALA A 8 10.43 10.78 21.03
CA ALA A 8 10.98 9.46 20.73
C ALA A 8 10.21 8.75 19.61
N LEU A 9 8.88 8.88 19.54
CA LEU A 9 8.07 8.34 18.45
C LEU A 9 8.38 9.02 17.12
N LEU A 10 8.47 10.34 17.09
CA LEU A 10 8.80 11.09 15.87
C LEU A 10 10.21 10.75 15.37
N LEU A 11 11.18 10.54 16.26
CA LEU A 11 12.56 10.17 15.90
C LEU A 11 12.68 8.75 15.37
N ARG A 12 11.80 7.83 15.78
CA ARG A 12 11.82 6.42 15.34
C ARG A 12 11.04 6.18 14.05
N HIS A 13 10.13 7.07 13.70
CA HIS A 13 9.33 6.93 12.49
C HIS A 13 10.20 7.16 11.23
N PRO A 14 10.12 6.31 10.19
CA PRO A 14 11.03 6.36 9.04
C PRO A 14 10.75 7.54 8.07
N TRP A 15 9.59 8.20 8.18
CA TRP A 15 9.20 9.36 7.36
C TRP A 15 9.43 9.17 5.85
N PRO A 16 8.73 8.21 5.20
CA PRO A 16 8.89 7.94 3.78
C PRO A 16 8.70 9.19 2.89
N GLY A 17 7.89 10.17 3.30
CA GLY A 17 7.61 11.42 2.59
C GLY A 17 8.42 12.66 3.01
N ASN A 18 9.56 12.49 3.70
CA ASN A 18 10.45 13.58 4.16
C ASN A 18 9.73 14.64 5.07
N VAL A 19 10.27 15.87 5.10
CA VAL A 19 9.80 17.01 5.93
C VAL A 19 8.32 17.36 5.68
N ARG A 20 7.77 17.07 4.50
CA ARG A 20 6.33 17.30 4.21
C ARG A 20 5.43 16.39 5.04
N GLU A 21 5.82 15.13 5.20
CA GLU A 21 5.06 14.18 6.00
C GLU A 21 5.16 14.51 7.49
N LEU A 22 6.37 14.84 7.97
CA LEU A 22 6.56 15.34 9.33
C LEU A 22 5.71 16.59 9.60
N ARG A 23 5.65 17.54 8.66
CA ARG A 23 4.81 18.74 8.78
C ARG A 23 3.33 18.37 8.91
N ASN A 24 2.83 17.47 8.06
CA ASN A 24 1.43 17.04 8.10
C ASN A 24 1.10 16.30 9.40
N ALA A 25 2.01 15.44 9.86
CA ALA A 25 1.88 14.75 11.14
C ALA A 25 1.87 15.74 12.31
N MET A 26 2.77 16.73 12.32
CA MET A 26 2.78 17.78 13.35
C MET A 26 1.53 18.66 13.32
N GLN A 27 1.02 18.98 12.12
CA GLN A 27 -0.23 19.74 11.96
C GLN A 27 -1.41 18.93 12.54
N ARG A 28 -1.48 17.63 12.23
CA ARG A 28 -2.51 16.73 12.74
C ARG A 28 -2.40 16.55 14.25
N ALA A 29 -1.20 16.37 14.79
CA ALA A 29 -0.94 16.27 16.22
C ALA A 29 -1.36 17.53 16.97
N ALA A 30 -1.08 18.72 16.41
CA ALA A 30 -1.53 19.99 16.97
C ALA A 30 -3.07 20.13 16.98
N THR A 31 -3.77 19.55 16.00
CA THR A 31 -5.24 19.52 15.97
C THR A 31 -5.82 18.52 16.98
N LEU A 32 -5.15 17.41 17.23
CA LEU A 32 -5.62 16.34 18.12
C LEU A 32 -5.27 16.59 19.60
N ALA A 33 -4.19 17.34 19.86
CA ALA A 33 -3.75 17.64 21.21
C ALA A 33 -4.83 18.40 21.99
N GLN A 34 -5.26 17.82 23.11
CA GLN A 34 -6.26 18.42 24.00
C GLN A 34 -5.65 19.37 25.05
N GLY A 35 -4.34 19.64 24.98
CA GLY A 35 -3.63 20.53 25.90
C GLY A 35 -2.39 21.17 25.29
N GLU A 36 -1.63 21.91 26.09
CA GLU A 36 -0.45 22.67 25.63
C GLU A 36 0.75 21.78 25.26
N ARG A 37 0.68 20.49 25.56
CA ARG A 37 1.75 19.52 25.30
C ARG A 37 1.24 18.34 24.47
N ILE A 38 1.91 18.08 23.34
CA ILE A 38 1.68 16.92 22.48
C ILE A 38 2.32 15.71 23.15
N VAL A 39 1.53 14.68 23.42
CA VAL A 39 1.95 13.41 24.04
C VAL A 39 1.93 12.26 23.02
N ALA A 40 2.51 11.11 23.36
CA ALA A 40 2.56 9.96 22.46
C ALA A 40 1.16 9.51 21.97
N ALA A 41 0.13 9.65 22.80
CA ALA A 41 -1.25 9.30 22.44
C ALA A 41 -1.79 10.14 21.27
N ASP A 42 -1.39 11.41 21.17
CA ASP A 42 -1.78 12.31 20.07
C ASP A 42 -1.15 11.89 18.74
N LEU A 43 -0.08 11.06 18.80
CA LEU A 43 0.67 10.53 17.67
C LEU A 43 0.33 9.06 17.35
N ALA A 44 -0.69 8.48 17.97
CA ALA A 44 -1.08 7.09 17.75
C ALA A 44 -1.39 6.78 16.26
N PHE A 45 -1.77 7.79 15.48
CA PHE A 45 -1.99 7.67 14.03
C PHE A 45 -0.72 7.35 13.22
N LEU A 46 0.49 7.54 13.77
CA LEU A 46 1.74 7.12 13.15
C LEU A 46 1.99 5.60 13.29
N GLN A 47 1.26 4.93 14.17
CA GLN A 47 1.32 3.48 14.37
C GLN A 47 0.18 2.74 13.67
N ALA A 48 -0.87 3.46 13.26
CA ALA A 48 -1.82 2.91 12.30
C ALA A 48 -1.07 2.72 10.98
N ASP A 49 -1.23 1.55 10.34
CA ASP A 49 -0.77 1.32 8.97
C ASP A 49 -1.33 2.43 8.08
N ALA A 50 -0.57 3.51 7.93
CA ALA A 50 -0.89 4.55 6.99
C ALA A 50 -0.93 3.85 5.63
N PRO A 51 -1.92 4.15 4.77
CA PRO A 51 -1.86 3.67 3.40
C PRO A 51 -0.52 4.15 2.85
N GLU A 52 0.36 3.21 2.57
CA GLU A 52 1.73 3.42 2.12
C GLU A 52 1.64 4.35 0.90
N ALA A 53 1.93 5.63 1.12
CA ALA A 53 1.91 6.60 0.05
C ALA A 53 3.01 6.16 -0.92
N LEU A 54 2.66 5.99 -2.20
CA LEU A 54 3.66 5.68 -3.21
C LEU A 54 4.60 6.88 -3.31
N VAL A 55 5.78 6.79 -2.69
CA VAL A 55 6.80 7.84 -2.75
C VAL A 55 7.68 7.55 -3.96
N ILE A 56 7.58 8.43 -4.96
CA ILE A 56 8.54 8.48 -6.06
C ILE A 56 9.70 9.36 -5.59
N ASP A 57 10.77 8.74 -5.12
CA ASP A 57 12.01 9.42 -4.70
C ASP A 57 13.16 9.14 -5.68
N ALA A 58 14.37 9.61 -5.34
CA ALA A 58 15.56 9.42 -6.15
C ALA A 58 16.01 7.95 -6.30
N ASN A 59 15.45 7.04 -5.49
CA ASN A 59 15.71 5.61 -5.54
C ASN A 59 14.56 4.85 -6.25
N TRP A 60 13.57 5.56 -6.78
CA TRP A 60 12.55 4.95 -7.64
C TRP A 60 13.23 4.42 -8.91
N PRO A 61 12.95 3.17 -9.34
CA PRO A 61 13.54 2.62 -10.55
C PRO A 61 13.27 3.54 -11.74
N GLU A 62 14.26 3.74 -12.60
CA GLU A 62 14.01 4.31 -13.93
C GLU A 62 13.20 3.30 -14.74
N GLU A 63 11.88 3.36 -14.58
CA GLU A 63 10.91 2.55 -15.30
C GLU A 63 9.95 3.44 -16.08
N THR A 64 9.56 3.01 -17.27
CA THR A 64 8.49 3.62 -18.04
C THR A 64 7.16 3.43 -17.31
N LEU A 65 6.18 4.29 -17.61
CA LEU A 65 4.81 4.13 -17.08
C LEU A 65 4.24 2.75 -17.37
N ALA A 66 4.56 2.18 -18.54
CA ALA A 66 4.12 0.85 -18.93
C ALA A 66 4.69 -0.24 -18.01
N GLU A 67 5.98 -0.15 -17.67
CA GLU A 67 6.66 -1.09 -16.78
C GLU A 67 6.15 -0.97 -15.34
N ALA A 68 6.01 0.25 -14.82
CA ALA A 68 5.44 0.50 -13.49
C ALA A 68 4.03 -0.08 -13.36
N THR A 69 3.20 0.15 -14.39
CA THR A 69 1.83 -0.37 -14.43
C THR A 69 1.82 -1.89 -14.47
N ALA A 70 2.68 -2.51 -15.28
CA ALA A 70 2.78 -3.96 -15.37
C ALA A 70 3.24 -4.61 -14.05
N ARG A 71 4.20 -3.98 -13.36
CA ARG A 71 4.68 -4.41 -12.05
C ARG A 71 3.58 -4.33 -10.98
N LEU A 72 2.89 -3.20 -10.90
CA LEU A 72 1.77 -3.03 -9.97
C LEU A 72 0.63 -4.02 -10.26
N GLU A 73 0.28 -4.17 -11.53
CA GLU A 73 -0.74 -5.11 -11.98
C GLU A 73 -0.41 -6.55 -11.56
N ARG A 74 0.84 -6.99 -11.75
CA ARG A 74 1.30 -8.31 -11.31
C ARG A 74 1.12 -8.50 -9.80
N LEU A 75 1.56 -7.53 -8.99
CA LEU A 75 1.44 -7.59 -7.53
C LEU A 75 -0.02 -7.71 -7.07
N LEU A 76 -0.91 -6.92 -7.68
CA LEU A 76 -2.33 -6.95 -7.35
C LEU A 76 -2.97 -8.31 -7.70
N ILE A 77 -2.64 -8.86 -8.87
CA ILE A 77 -3.14 -10.17 -9.31
C ILE A 77 -2.65 -11.29 -8.40
N GLU A 78 -1.36 -11.33 -8.08
CA GLU A 78 -0.79 -12.34 -7.18
C GLU A 78 -1.42 -12.28 -5.79
N ARG A 79 -1.57 -11.08 -5.22
CA ARG A 79 -2.22 -10.89 -3.91
C ARG A 79 -3.69 -11.29 -3.93
N ALA A 80 -4.41 -10.98 -5.02
CA ALA A 80 -5.80 -11.38 -5.17
C ALA A 80 -5.94 -12.90 -5.27
N LEU A 81 -5.07 -13.58 -6.03
CA LEU A 81 -5.04 -15.04 -6.13
C LEU A 81 -4.74 -15.69 -4.77
N GLN A 82 -3.72 -15.23 -4.05
CA GLN A 82 -3.38 -15.73 -2.72
C GLN A 82 -4.56 -15.60 -1.74
N ARG A 83 -5.20 -14.43 -1.70
CA ARG A 83 -6.38 -14.17 -0.84
C ARG A 83 -7.62 -14.96 -1.25
N SER A 84 -7.67 -15.43 -2.49
CA SER A 84 -8.78 -16.22 -3.03
C SER A 84 -8.48 -17.72 -3.01
N GLY A 85 -7.35 -18.15 -2.45
CA GLY A 85 -6.93 -19.55 -2.44
C GLY A 85 -6.76 -20.14 -3.85
N GLY A 86 -6.36 -19.32 -4.82
CA GLY A 86 -6.23 -19.71 -6.23
C GLY A 86 -7.53 -19.65 -7.05
N ASN A 87 -8.68 -19.33 -6.45
CA ASN A 87 -9.93 -19.18 -7.18
C ASN A 87 -9.89 -17.92 -8.08
N ARG A 88 -9.74 -18.13 -9.39
CA ARG A 88 -9.62 -17.06 -10.39
C ARG A 88 -10.89 -16.21 -10.50
N ALA A 89 -12.07 -16.81 -10.35
CA ALA A 89 -13.34 -16.08 -10.37
C ALA A 89 -13.46 -15.12 -9.19
N GLU A 90 -13.05 -15.57 -8.01
CA GLU A 90 -13.04 -14.75 -6.79
C GLU A 90 -11.95 -13.67 -6.83
N ALA A 91 -10.76 -13.99 -7.36
CA ALA A 91 -9.70 -13.02 -7.57
C ALA A 91 -10.13 -11.89 -8.51
N ALA A 92 -10.83 -12.21 -9.61
CA ALA A 92 -11.38 -11.21 -10.53
C ALA A 92 -12.40 -10.29 -9.85
N ARG A 93 -13.30 -10.85 -9.03
CA ARG A 93 -14.26 -10.07 -8.24
C ARG A 93 -13.56 -9.11 -7.28
N ARG A 94 -12.53 -9.59 -6.57
CA ARG A 94 -11.75 -8.76 -5.63
C ARG A 94 -10.97 -7.65 -6.31
N LEU A 95 -10.51 -7.88 -7.53
CA LEU A 95 -9.83 -6.88 -8.35
C LEU A 95 -10.80 -5.93 -9.06
N GLY A 96 -12.10 -6.20 -9.04
CA GLY A 96 -13.10 -5.37 -9.73
C GLY A 96 -13.03 -5.46 -11.26
N ILE A 97 -12.46 -6.54 -11.81
CA ILE A 97 -12.31 -6.73 -13.25
C ILE A 97 -13.11 -7.91 -13.77
N HIS A 98 -13.41 -7.90 -15.07
CA HIS A 98 -14.06 -9.03 -15.72
C HIS A 98 -13.14 -10.26 -15.72
N ARG A 99 -13.71 -11.47 -15.56
CA ARG A 99 -12.93 -12.73 -15.52
C ARG A 99 -12.07 -12.93 -16.76
N GLN A 100 -12.61 -12.63 -17.94
CA GLN A 100 -11.88 -12.73 -19.21
C GLN A 100 -10.64 -11.84 -19.24
N LEU A 101 -10.72 -10.63 -18.65
CA LEU A 101 -9.58 -9.72 -18.56
C LEU A 101 -8.51 -10.28 -17.61
N LEU A 102 -8.92 -10.90 -16.50
CA LEU A 102 -7.99 -11.58 -15.59
C LEU A 102 -7.27 -12.74 -16.31
N TYR A 103 -8.00 -13.58 -17.07
CA TYR A 103 -7.39 -14.68 -17.82
C TYR A 103 -6.33 -14.20 -18.81
N THR A 104 -6.63 -13.17 -19.61
CA THR A 104 -5.66 -12.56 -20.53
C THR A 104 -4.41 -12.05 -19.80
N LYS A 105 -4.58 -11.45 -18.62
CA LYS A 105 -3.47 -10.96 -17.79
C LYS A 105 -2.65 -12.09 -17.19
N LEU A 106 -3.29 -13.16 -16.71
CA LEU A 106 -2.61 -14.34 -16.17
C LEU A 106 -1.76 -15.05 -17.23
N SER A 107 -2.30 -15.21 -18.45
CA SER A 107 -1.55 -15.80 -19.57
C SER A 107 -0.35 -14.94 -19.96
N ARG A 108 -0.50 -13.61 -20.00
CA ARG A 108 0.60 -12.68 -20.28
C ARG A 108 1.68 -12.71 -19.19
N LEU A 109 1.30 -12.89 -17.93
CA LEU A 109 2.22 -12.92 -16.79
C LEU A 109 2.85 -14.30 -16.56
N GLY A 110 2.49 -15.33 -17.33
CA GLY A 110 2.96 -16.70 -17.13
C GLY A 110 2.45 -17.35 -15.84
N LEU A 111 1.39 -16.80 -15.24
CA LEU A 111 0.76 -17.31 -14.01
C LEU A 111 -0.33 -18.35 -14.29
N GLY A 112 -0.47 -18.78 -15.54
CA GLY A 112 -1.44 -19.78 -15.98
C GLY A 112 -0.82 -21.14 -16.24
N VAL A 113 -0.70 -21.98 -15.21
CA VAL A 113 -0.70 -23.44 -15.37
C VAL A 113 -1.60 -24.03 -14.30
N GLY A 114 -2.55 -24.83 -14.76
CA GLY A 114 -3.66 -25.40 -14.01
C GLY A 114 -4.79 -25.65 -15.00
N GLU A 115 -4.58 -26.66 -15.85
CA GLU A 115 -5.62 -27.43 -16.53
C GLU A 115 -6.62 -27.86 -15.46
N ASP A 116 -7.82 -27.27 -15.43
CA ASP A 116 -8.98 -27.84 -14.70
C ASP A 116 -10.29 -27.09 -15.00
N ASP A 117 -10.39 -26.44 -16.17
CA ASP A 117 -11.66 -25.85 -16.60
C ASP A 117 -11.85 -26.11 -18.10
N SER A 118 -11.84 -27.40 -18.45
CA SER A 118 -12.48 -27.88 -19.68
C SER A 118 -13.99 -27.92 -19.43
N PRO A 119 -14.81 -27.18 -20.20
CA PRO A 119 -16.25 -27.31 -20.10
C PRO A 119 -16.68 -28.66 -20.72
N SER A 120 -17.32 -29.50 -19.91
CA SER A 120 -18.18 -30.59 -20.39
C SER A 120 -19.43 -30.04 -21.09
#